data_AF-A0A511T4D3-F1
#
_entry.id   AF-A0A511T4D3-F1
#
_cell.length_a   1.000
_cell.length_b   1.000
_cell.length_c   1.000
_cell.angle_alpha   90.00
_cell.angle_beta   90.00
_cell.angle_gamma   90.00
#
_symmetry.space_group_name_H-M   'P 1'
#
loop_
_entity.id
_entity.type
_entity.pdbx_description
1 polymer ?
#
loop_
_entity_poly.entity_id
_entity_poly.type
_entity_poly.pdbx_seq_one_letter_code
_entity_poly.pdbx_strand_id
1 'polypeptide(L)'
;MATTDHRKQSLYFPEDMLEEIQREATRQDRSLSWIVQQAWKVARAEIRRMPSVNDVLSAPARPAAVAASPAATPAATATLTAAAPNPDEPKS
;
A
#
# COMPACT_ATOMS: atom_id res chain seq x y z
N MET A 1 16.14 -19.72 0.51
CA MET A 1 15.50 -19.31 1.78
C MET A 1 14.90 -17.94 1.56
N ALA A 2 13.58 -17.82 1.52
CA ALA A 2 12.93 -16.54 1.30
C ALA A 2 13.14 -15.67 2.55
N THR A 3 14.02 -14.68 2.43
CA THR A 3 14.21 -13.64 3.44
C THR A 3 12.87 -12.93 3.60
N THR A 4 12.17 -13.18 4.70
CA THR A 4 10.98 -12.42 5.06
C THR A 4 11.43 -11.00 5.40
N ASP A 5 11.31 -10.11 4.42
CA ASP A 5 11.65 -8.69 4.51
C ASP A 5 10.75 -8.02 5.55
N HIS A 6 11.35 -7.51 6.63
CA HIS A 6 10.65 -6.78 7.69
C HIS A 6 10.43 -5.34 7.25
N ARG A 7 9.21 -5.02 6.80
CA ARG A 7 8.84 -3.67 6.38
C ARG A 7 8.08 -2.94 7.48
N LYS A 8 8.58 -1.76 7.86
CA LYS A 8 7.87 -0.85 8.78
C LYS A 8 6.78 -0.13 8.01
N GLN A 9 5.52 -0.35 8.40
CA GLN A 9 4.36 0.32 7.83
C GLN A 9 3.61 1.04 8.94
N SER A 10 3.39 2.35 8.78
CA SER A 10 2.50 3.11 9.65
C SER A 10 1.05 2.86 9.23
N LEU A 11 0.21 2.45 10.18
CA LEU A 11 -1.21 2.19 10.01
C LEU A 11 -1.98 2.98 11.07
N TYR A 12 -3.18 3.43 10.73
CA TYR A 12 -4.05 4.15 11.66
C TYR A 12 -5.03 3.17 12.29
N PHE A 13 -5.05 3.15 13.62
CA PHE A 13 -6.01 2.37 14.41
C PHE A 13 -6.81 3.32 15.30
N PRO A 14 -8.10 3.04 15.54
CA PRO A 14 -8.85 3.67 16.60
C PRO A 14 -8.19 3.43 17.96
N GLU A 15 -8.33 4.37 18.90
CA GLU A 15 -7.74 4.29 20.25
C GLU A 15 -8.14 3.01 20.98
N ASP A 16 -9.44 2.71 21.03
CA ASP A 16 -9.98 1.52 21.70
C ASP A 16 -9.35 0.22 21.17
N MET A 17 -9.19 0.11 19.85
CA MET A 17 -8.62 -1.05 19.18
C MET A 17 -7.11 -1.15 19.44
N LEU A 18 -6.40 -0.02 19.44
CA LEU A 18 -4.98 0.01 19.72
C LEU A 18 -4.70 -0.46 21.16
N GLU A 19 -5.48 0.01 22.12
CA GLU A 19 -5.37 -0.45 23.51
C GLU A 19 -5.64 -1.94 23.66
N GLU A 20 -6.63 -2.48 22.94
CA GLU A 20 -6.95 -3.90 22.97
C GLU A 20 -5.80 -4.76 22.42
N ILE A 21 -5.22 -4.36 21.29
CA ILE A 21 -4.05 -5.03 20.70
C ILE A 21 -2.85 -4.92 21.66
N GLN A 22 -2.67 -3.79 22.33
CA GLN A 22 -1.59 -3.59 23.30
C GLN A 22 -1.76 -4.47 24.54
N ARG A 23 -2.98 -4.60 25.08
CA ARG A 23 -3.29 -5.52 26.18
C ARG A 23 -2.99 -6.97 25.79
N GLU A 24 -3.39 -7.39 24.59
CA GLU A 24 -3.11 -8.74 24.09
C GLU A 24 -1.61 -9.00 23.85
N ALA A 25 -0.89 -8.00 23.35
CA ALA A 25 0.57 -8.07 23.18
C ALA A 25 1.27 -8.30 24.53
N THR A 26 0.88 -7.55 25.57
CA THR A 26 1.42 -7.70 26.93
C THR A 26 1.02 -9.05 27.54
N ARG A 27 -0.22 -9.50 27.35
CA ARG A 27 -0.71 -10.78 27.87
C ARG A 27 0.04 -11.99 27.31
N GLN A 28 0.42 -11.93 26.03
CA GLN A 28 1.08 -13.03 25.32
C GLN A 28 2.61 -12.90 25.29
N ASP A 29 3.17 -11.81 25.82
CA ASP A 29 4.60 -11.47 25.75
C ASP A 29 5.11 -11.44 24.29
N ARG A 30 4.32 -10.81 23.41
CA ARG A 30 4.59 -10.69 21.97
C ARG A 30 4.53 -9.24 21.51
N SER A 31 5.15 -8.96 20.36
CA SER A 31 5.10 -7.62 19.77
C SER A 31 3.73 -7.32 19.14
N LEU A 32 3.35 -6.04 19.09
CA LEU A 32 2.13 -5.56 18.42
C LEU A 32 2.05 -6.07 16.97
N SER A 33 3.17 -5.99 16.22
CA SER A 33 3.23 -6.50 14.86
C SER A 33 2.93 -7.99 14.76
N TRP A 34 3.31 -8.80 15.77
CA TRP A 34 3.00 -10.23 15.80
C TRP A 34 1.50 -10.47 16.02
N ILE A 35 0.88 -9.74 16.96
CA ILE A 35 -0.56 -9.84 17.22
C ILE A 35 -1.36 -9.48 15.97
N VAL A 36 -1.02 -8.39 15.28
CA VAL A 36 -1.68 -7.97 14.04
C VAL A 36 -1.49 -9.00 12.92
N GLN A 37 -0.29 -9.56 12.78
CA GLN A 37 -0.04 -10.64 11.81
C GLN A 37 -0.85 -11.91 12.12
N GLN A 38 -1.01 -12.25 13.40
CA GLN A 38 -1.79 -13.40 13.82
C GLN A 38 -3.28 -13.18 13.58
N ALA A 39 -3.80 -12.00 13.92
CA ALA A 39 -5.17 -11.60 13.62
C ALA A 39 -5.46 -11.69 12.11
N TRP A 40 -4.54 -11.22 11.27
CA TRP A 40 -4.67 -11.34 9.82
C TRP A 40 -4.73 -12.80 9.35
N LYS A 41 -3.89 -13.69 9.88
CA LYS A 41 -3.90 -15.12 9.50
C LYS A 41 -5.24 -15.79 9.83
N VAL A 42 -5.84 -15.45 10.96
CA VAL A 42 -7.15 -15.97 11.37
C VAL A 42 -8.27 -15.37 10.50
N ALA A 43 -8.26 -14.06 10.29
CA ALA A 43 -9.30 -13.36 9.54
C ALA A 43 -9.22 -13.56 8.01
N ARG A 44 -8.07 -13.96 7.46
CA ARG A 44 -7.84 -14.06 6.00
C ARG A 44 -8.86 -14.96 5.29
N ALA A 45 -9.31 -16.04 5.92
CA ALA A 45 -10.30 -16.94 5.34
C ALA A 45 -11.65 -16.24 5.14
N GLU A 46 -12.11 -15.53 6.18
CA GLU A 46 -13.37 -14.79 6.18
C GLU A 46 -13.31 -13.57 5.26
N ILE A 47 -12.21 -12.80 5.30
CA ILE A 47 -12.01 -11.62 4.43
C ILE A 47 -12.03 -12.02 2.95
N ARG A 48 -11.47 -13.19 2.58
CA ARG A 48 -11.51 -13.69 1.20
C ARG A 48 -12.89 -14.15 0.75
N ARG A 49 -13.77 -14.50 1.68
CA ARG A 49 -15.14 -14.94 1.41
C ARG A 49 -16.06 -13.75 1.16
N MET A 50 -15.73 -12.58 1.71
CA MET A 50 -16.49 -11.36 1.45
C MET A 50 -16.38 -10.99 -0.04
N PRO A 51 -17.50 -10.71 -0.73
CA PRO A 51 -17.46 -10.25 -2.11
C PRO A 51 -16.67 -8.94 -2.18
N SER A 52 -15.89 -8.77 -3.24
CA SER A 52 -15.13 -7.54 -3.46
C SER A 52 -16.12 -6.37 -3.50
N VAL A 53 -15.88 -5.34 -2.69
CA VAL A 53 -16.70 -4.11 -2.65
C VAL A 53 -16.84 -3.43 -4.03
N ASN A 54 -15.96 -3.78 -4.97
CA ASN A 54 -16.03 -3.32 -6.36
C ASN A 54 -17.10 -4.06 -7.20
N ASP A 55 -17.48 -5.29 -6.87
CA ASP A 55 -18.48 -6.05 -7.65
C ASP A 55 -19.91 -5.55 -7.42
N VAL A 56 -20.17 -4.90 -6.28
CA VAL A 56 -21.46 -4.24 -6.00
C VAL A 56 -21.57 -2.82 -6.57
N LEU A 57 -20.44 -2.17 -6.87
CA LEU A 57 -20.41 -0.84 -7.51
C LEU A 57 -20.15 -0.88 -9.02
N SER A 58 -19.72 -2.01 -9.59
CA SER A 58 -19.36 -2.13 -11.00
C SER A 58 -20.35 -2.99 -11.81
N ALA A 59 -21.55 -2.47 -12.03
CA ALA A 59 -22.37 -2.77 -13.21
C ALA A 59 -23.41 -1.65 -13.40
N PRO A 60 -23.60 -1.14 -14.63
CA PRO A 60 -23.77 -1.99 -15.80
C PRO A 60 -22.70 -1.86 -16.88
N ALA A 61 -22.44 -3.02 -17.47
CA ALA A 61 -21.90 -3.29 -18.79
C ALA A 61 -21.82 -2.09 -19.75
N ARG A 62 -20.59 -1.71 -20.11
CA ARG A 62 -20.32 -1.23 -21.46
C ARG A 62 -19.72 -2.40 -22.24
N PRO A 63 -20.42 -2.96 -23.24
CA PRO A 63 -19.87 -4.05 -24.02
C PRO A 63 -18.64 -3.55 -24.78
N ALA A 64 -17.54 -4.27 -24.60
CA ALA A 64 -16.36 -4.13 -25.44
C ALA A 64 -16.71 -4.62 -26.85
N ALA A 65 -16.64 -3.73 -27.83
CA ALA A 65 -16.41 -4.12 -29.23
C ALA A 65 -15.87 -2.94 -30.05
N VAL A 66 -14.59 -3.09 -30.44
CA VAL A 66 -13.96 -2.75 -31.74
C VAL A 66 -13.75 -1.29 -32.16
N ALA A 67 -12.50 -0.84 -32.07
CA ALA A 67 -11.69 -0.26 -33.17
C ALA A 67 -10.33 0.19 -32.59
N ALA A 68 -9.33 -0.71 -32.56
CA ALA A 68 -8.26 -0.75 -33.57
C ALA A 68 -7.39 0.54 -33.60
N SER A 69 -6.27 0.52 -32.87
CA SER A 69 -5.01 1.16 -33.29
C SER A 69 -4.53 0.53 -34.62
N PRO A 70 -3.72 1.18 -35.50
CA PRO A 70 -2.45 1.86 -35.19
C PRO A 70 -2.21 3.16 -36.00
N ALA A 71 -1.31 4.08 -35.64
CA ALA A 71 0.13 4.09 -35.95
C ALA A 71 0.74 5.38 -35.34
N ALA A 72 1.79 5.33 -34.50
CA ALA A 72 3.20 5.52 -34.89
C ALA A 72 3.39 6.70 -35.89
N THR A 73 4.17 7.76 -35.64
CA THR A 73 5.53 7.82 -35.06
C THR A 73 5.88 9.30 -34.69
N PRO A 74 7.10 9.67 -34.22
CA PRO A 74 7.28 10.49 -33.03
C PRO A 74 7.92 11.87 -33.32
N ALA A 75 7.90 12.79 -32.37
CA ALA A 75 8.81 13.93 -32.38
C ALA A 75 9.21 14.30 -30.96
N ALA A 76 10.49 14.10 -30.69
CA ALA A 76 11.18 14.44 -29.47
C ALA A 76 11.14 15.95 -29.18
N THR A 77 11.21 16.31 -27.90
CA THR A 77 12.21 17.24 -27.36
C THR A 77 12.23 17.07 -25.84
N ALA A 78 13.32 16.52 -25.35
CA ALA A 78 13.67 16.55 -23.94
C ALA A 78 14.25 17.94 -23.60
N THR A 79 13.79 18.53 -22.51
CA THR A 79 14.52 19.62 -21.84
C THR A 79 14.56 19.33 -20.34
N LEU A 80 15.65 18.70 -19.93
CA LEU A 80 16.17 18.80 -18.57
C LEU A 80 16.55 20.26 -18.33
N THR A 81 16.02 20.88 -17.27
CA THR A 81 16.64 22.08 -16.70
C THR A 81 17.05 21.79 -15.27
N ALA A 82 18.32 22.08 -15.03
CA ALA A 82 19.10 21.72 -13.88
C ALA A 82 18.95 22.75 -12.75
N ALA A 83 19.06 22.25 -11.52
CA ALA A 83 19.83 22.80 -10.41
C ALA A 83 19.83 24.33 -10.20
N ALA A 84 19.10 24.76 -9.18
CA ALA A 84 19.41 25.99 -8.45
C ALA A 84 20.46 25.66 -7.35
N PRO A 85 21.59 26.38 -7.27
CA PRO A 85 22.54 26.24 -6.18
C PRO A 85 22.17 27.14 -4.99
N ASN A 86 22.12 26.55 -3.78
CA ASN A 86 22.18 27.30 -2.53
C ASN A 86 23.65 27.66 -2.24
N PRO A 87 23.97 28.91 -1.90
CA PRO A 87 25.30 29.29 -1.41
C PRO A 87 25.38 29.02 0.10
N ASP A 88 26.28 28.13 0.51
CA ASP A 88 26.69 27.99 1.91
C ASP A 88 28.20 28.22 2.02
N GLU A 89 28.56 29.08 2.97
CA GLU A 89 29.89 29.56 3.35
C GLU A 89 30.90 28.43 3.66
N PRO A 90 32.21 28.71 3.50
CA PRO A 90 33.19 28.12 4.39
C PRO A 90 33.85 29.19 5.26
N LYS A 91 33.66 29.05 6.58
CA LYS A 91 34.45 29.72 7.61
C LYS A 91 35.29 28.67 8.35
N SER A 92 36.59 28.94 8.35
CA SER A 92 37.69 28.34 9.14
C SER A 92 38.30 27.03 8.64
#